data_AF-A0A0F8Z3I5-F1
#
_entry.id   AF-A0A0F8Z3I5-F1
#
_cell.length_a   1.000
_cell.length_b   1.000
_cell.length_c   1.000
_cell.angle_alpha   90.00
_cell.angle_beta   90.00
_cell.angle_gamma   90.00
#
_symmetry.space_group_name_H-M   'P 1'
#
loop_
_entity.id
_entity.type
_entity.pdbx_description
1 polymer ?
#
loop_
_entity_poly.entity_id
_entity_poly.type
_entity_poly.pdbx_seq_one_letter_code
_entity_poly.pdbx_strand_id
1 'polypeptide(L)'
;MTNPLIRKLEYGANLTDDHRRILERTSQKRRRVPRKEHLIREGERPSFVRLVMEGFACRYKLLPTGERQIMAFLVPGDFCDLHVAILGRMVHSIVTLSPCTIVDIPRETIINLTDNHPAITRALWWATLVDQAVLREWIVGLGQRPAETRIAHPLCELTTRLAAVGRVTDGAFDLPVVSALVVENRTSEGVTEVATGMAG
;
A
#
# COMPACT_ATOMS: atom_id res chain seq x y z
N MET A 1 -11.89 -13.98 10.87
CA MET A 1 -10.99 -12.82 10.72
C MET A 1 -11.82 -11.62 10.27
N THR A 2 -11.76 -10.51 11.01
CA THR A 2 -12.47 -9.27 10.67
C THR A 2 -11.95 -8.70 9.35
N ASN A 3 -12.83 -8.14 8.54
CA ASN A 3 -12.50 -7.56 7.24
C ASN A 3 -11.60 -6.32 7.39
N PRO A 4 -10.37 -6.30 6.84
CA PRO A 4 -9.43 -5.20 7.04
C PRO A 4 -9.89 -3.89 6.40
N LEU A 5 -10.64 -3.95 5.29
CA LEU A 5 -11.22 -2.75 4.68
C LEU A 5 -12.20 -2.08 5.64
N ILE A 6 -13.11 -2.85 6.24
CA ILE A 6 -14.12 -2.30 7.15
C ILE A 6 -13.43 -1.66 8.35
N ARG A 7 -12.47 -2.37 8.97
CA ARG A 7 -11.68 -1.82 10.09
C ARG A 7 -11.00 -0.50 9.72
N LYS A 8 -10.37 -0.42 8.54
CA LYS A 8 -9.74 0.83 8.07
C LYS A 8 -10.78 1.95 7.92
N LEU A 9 -11.91 1.66 7.28
CA LEU A 9 -12.93 2.68 6.97
C LEU A 9 -13.70 3.17 8.20
N GLU A 10 -13.79 2.37 9.27
CA GLU A 10 -14.41 2.78 10.54
C GLU A 10 -13.69 3.96 11.23
N TYR A 11 -12.40 4.17 10.93
CA TYR A 11 -11.68 5.37 11.40
C TYR A 11 -12.13 6.66 10.71
N GLY A 12 -12.68 6.56 9.51
CA GLY A 12 -13.09 7.72 8.70
C GLY A 12 -14.58 8.07 8.82
N ALA A 13 -15.43 7.13 9.24
CA ALA A 13 -16.85 7.38 9.45
C ALA A 13 -17.49 6.29 10.34
N ASN A 14 -18.60 6.65 10.99
CA ASN A 14 -19.49 5.66 11.60
C ASN A 14 -20.17 4.81 10.51
N LEU A 15 -19.80 3.53 10.45
CA LEU A 15 -20.42 2.55 9.57
C LEU A 15 -21.53 1.80 10.32
N THR A 16 -22.72 1.73 9.73
CA THR A 16 -23.83 0.90 10.21
C THR A 16 -23.62 -0.53 9.75
N ASP A 17 -24.43 -1.46 10.27
CA ASP A 17 -24.35 -2.87 9.84
C ASP A 17 -24.70 -3.06 8.36
N ASP A 18 -25.55 -2.20 7.80
CA ASP A 18 -25.82 -2.19 6.37
C ASP A 18 -24.59 -1.76 5.56
N HIS A 19 -23.87 -0.72 6.00
CA HIS A 19 -22.61 -0.33 5.36
C HIS A 19 -21.57 -1.47 5.44
N ARG A 20 -21.47 -2.16 6.59
CA ARG A 20 -20.58 -3.32 6.74
C ARG A 20 -20.94 -4.43 5.76
N ARG A 21 -22.22 -4.80 5.66
CA ARG A 21 -22.70 -5.83 4.71
C ARG A 21 -22.39 -5.47 3.26
N ILE A 22 -22.53 -4.21 2.88
CA ILE A 22 -22.19 -3.73 1.53
C ILE A 22 -20.68 -3.85 1.26
N LEU A 23 -19.85 -3.44 2.21
CA LEU A 23 -18.38 -3.53 2.10
C LEU A 23 -17.89 -4.98 2.10
N GLU A 24 -18.53 -5.87 2.87
CA GLU A 24 -18.27 -7.31 2.84
C GLU A 24 -18.54 -7.90 1.46
N ARG A 25 -19.70 -7.61 0.87
CA ARG A 25 -20.05 -8.07 -0.49
C ARG A 25 -19.06 -7.53 -1.53
N THR A 26 -18.71 -6.25 -1.43
CA THR A 26 -17.73 -5.60 -2.33
C THR A 26 -16.35 -6.28 -2.26
N SER A 27 -15.96 -6.78 -1.08
CA SER A 27 -14.63 -7.39 -0.84
C SER A 27 -14.64 -8.92 -0.75
N GLN A 28 -15.72 -9.56 -1.21
CA GLN A 28 -15.92 -11.01 -1.09
C GLN A 28 -15.10 -11.81 -2.10
N LYS A 29 -15.03 -11.36 -3.35
CA LYS A 29 -14.37 -12.08 -4.46
C LYS A 29 -12.86 -11.87 -4.41
N ARG A 30 -12.18 -12.74 -3.66
CA ARG A 30 -10.73 -12.70 -3.44
C ARG A 30 -10.00 -13.62 -4.41
N ARG A 31 -8.87 -13.17 -4.94
CA ARG A 31 -7.92 -14.00 -5.68
C ARG A 31 -6.54 -13.92 -5.05
N ARG A 32 -5.77 -15.00 -5.14
CA ARG A 32 -4.38 -15.03 -4.72
C ARG A 32 -3.47 -14.60 -5.87
N VAL A 33 -2.41 -13.89 -5.53
CA VAL A 33 -1.36 -13.48 -6.46
C VAL A 33 0.00 -13.80 -5.86
N PRO A 34 0.98 -14.22 -6.67
CA PRO A 34 2.33 -14.48 -6.19
C PRO A 34 3.05 -13.16 -5.87
N ARG A 35 4.22 -13.29 -5.23
CA ARG A 35 5.19 -12.20 -5.09
C ARG A 35 5.70 -11.76 -6.47
N LYS A 36 6.06 -10.47 -6.62
CA LYS A 36 6.52 -9.84 -7.88
C LYS A 36 5.45 -9.76 -8.98
N GLU A 37 4.17 -9.90 -8.62
CA GLU A 37 3.06 -9.68 -9.54
C GLU A 37 2.78 -8.18 -9.69
N HIS A 38 2.74 -7.69 -10.92
CA HIS A 38 2.33 -6.31 -11.18
C HIS A 38 0.81 -6.21 -11.12
N LEU A 39 0.33 -5.53 -10.08
CA LEU A 39 -1.09 -5.18 -9.99
C LEU A 39 -1.39 -4.07 -10.98
N ILE A 40 -0.59 -3.00 -11.01
CA ILE A 40 -0.76 -1.89 -11.93
C ILE A 40 0.58 -1.61 -12.60
N ARG A 41 0.58 -1.36 -13.90
CA ARG A 41 1.73 -0.79 -14.60
C ARG A 41 1.51 0.68 -14.92
N GLU A 42 2.61 1.45 -14.87
CA GLU A 42 2.59 2.83 -15.34
C GLU A 42 2.14 2.89 -16.82
N GLY A 43 1.29 3.87 -17.13
CA GLY A 43 0.65 4.03 -18.44
C GLY A 43 -0.63 3.22 -18.64
N GLU A 44 -0.90 2.23 -17.78
CA GLU A 44 -2.09 1.37 -17.86
C GLU A 44 -3.38 2.17 -17.59
N ARG A 45 -4.49 1.68 -18.13
CA ARG A 45 -5.86 2.11 -17.81
C ARG A 45 -6.59 0.97 -17.09
N PRO A 46 -6.47 0.83 -15.77
CA PRO A 46 -7.03 -0.33 -15.10
C PRO A 46 -8.56 -0.27 -15.12
N SER A 47 -9.21 -1.39 -15.45
CA SER A 47 -10.69 -1.51 -15.41
C SER A 47 -11.23 -1.76 -13.99
N PHE A 48 -10.35 -2.03 -13.04
CA PHE A 48 -10.69 -2.40 -11.68
C PHE A 48 -9.88 -1.58 -10.68
N VAL A 49 -10.54 -1.16 -9.60
CA VAL A 49 -9.87 -0.75 -8.38
C VAL A 49 -9.48 -2.01 -7.63
N ARG A 50 -8.22 -2.17 -7.27
CA ARG A 50 -7.76 -3.35 -6.52
C ARG A 50 -7.64 -3.04 -5.04
N LEU A 51 -7.94 -4.02 -4.20
CA LEU A 51 -7.89 -3.91 -2.74
C LEU A 51 -7.00 -5.02 -2.18
N VAL A 52 -6.06 -4.66 -1.33
CA VAL A 52 -5.21 -5.62 -0.61
C VAL A 52 -5.97 -6.16 0.59
N MET A 53 -6.17 -7.48 0.65
CA MET A 53 -6.80 -8.15 1.80
C MET A 53 -5.77 -8.83 2.70
N GLU A 54 -4.67 -9.29 2.13
CA GLU A 54 -3.54 -9.94 2.79
C GLU A 54 -2.24 -9.71 2.00
N GLY A 55 -1.11 -9.73 2.69
CA GLY A 55 0.22 -9.52 2.10
C GLY A 55 0.60 -8.05 1.97
N PHE A 56 1.74 -7.82 1.32
CA PHE A 56 2.32 -6.50 1.08
C PHE A 56 2.50 -6.25 -0.41
N ALA A 57 2.17 -5.04 -0.84
CA ALA A 57 2.55 -4.50 -2.13
C ALA A 57 3.26 -3.15 -1.94
N CYS A 58 3.88 -2.65 -3.00
CA CYS A 58 4.39 -1.28 -3.00
C CYS A 58 3.99 -0.53 -4.25
N ARG A 59 3.85 0.79 -4.08
CA ARG A 59 3.78 1.76 -5.14
C ARG A 59 5.20 2.22 -5.46
N TYR A 60 5.57 2.22 -6.74
CA TYR A 60 6.89 2.67 -7.15
C TYR A 60 6.87 3.36 -8.52
N LYS A 61 7.90 4.15 -8.76
CA LYS A 61 8.25 4.77 -10.03
C LYS A 61 9.56 4.17 -10.55
N LEU A 62 9.67 4.00 -11.87
CA LEU A 62 10.97 3.74 -12.49
C LEU A 62 11.67 5.08 -12.72
N LEU A 63 12.93 5.16 -12.30
CA LEU A 63 13.80 6.29 -12.58
C LEU A 63 14.44 6.13 -13.97
N PRO A 64 14.89 7.22 -14.62
CA PRO A 64 15.62 7.13 -15.88
C PRO A 64 16.87 6.25 -15.82
N THR A 65 17.46 6.08 -14.63
CA THR A 65 18.59 5.18 -14.36
C THR A 65 18.23 3.70 -14.35
N GLY A 66 16.94 3.36 -14.42
CA GLY A 66 16.42 1.98 -14.33
C GLY A 66 16.13 1.51 -12.90
N GLU A 67 16.51 2.29 -11.89
CA GLU A 67 16.22 2.02 -10.49
C GLU A 67 14.73 2.26 -10.16
N ARG A 68 14.26 1.64 -9.07
CA ARG A 68 12.89 1.82 -8.59
C ARG A 68 12.90 2.70 -7.36
N GLN A 69 12.16 3.81 -7.40
CA GLN A 69 11.87 4.59 -6.21
C GLN A 69 10.57 4.08 -5.59
N ILE A 70 10.64 3.56 -4.36
CA ILE A 70 9.43 3.20 -3.61
C ILE A 70 8.80 4.49 -3.07
N MET A 71 7.49 4.62 -3.26
CA MET A 71 6.72 5.80 -2.85
C MET A 71 5.70 5.49 -1.75
N ALA A 72 5.30 4.23 -1.59
CA ALA A 72 4.41 3.78 -0.52
C ALA A 72 4.42 2.26 -0.39
N PHE A 73 4.13 1.77 0.82
CA PHE A 73 3.69 0.40 1.05
C PHE A 73 2.17 0.31 1.11
N LEU A 74 1.63 -0.76 0.52
CA LEU A 74 0.22 -1.12 0.57
C LEU A 74 0.07 -2.41 1.39
N VAL A 75 -0.79 -2.36 2.38
CA VAL A 75 -1.06 -3.37 3.40
C VAL A 75 -2.56 -3.73 3.41
N PRO A 76 -2.99 -4.75 4.16
CA PRO A 76 -4.40 -5.13 4.22
C PRO A 76 -5.32 -3.95 4.56
N GLY A 77 -6.37 -3.77 3.75
CA GLY A 77 -7.33 -2.67 3.85
C GLY A 77 -7.05 -1.52 2.87
N ASP A 78 -5.91 -1.52 2.18
CA ASP A 78 -5.57 -0.46 1.24
C ASP A 78 -6.05 -0.72 -0.18
N PHE A 79 -6.53 0.35 -0.81
CA PHE A 79 -6.77 0.35 -2.25
C PHE A 79 -5.47 0.61 -3.02
N CYS A 80 -5.26 -0.18 -4.06
CA CYS A 80 -4.31 0.11 -5.13
C CYS A 80 -4.93 1.19 -6.03
N ASP A 81 -4.92 2.42 -5.53
CA ASP A 81 -5.41 3.63 -6.20
C ASP A 81 -6.93 3.65 -6.41
N LEU A 82 -7.65 4.05 -5.37
CA LEU A 82 -9.10 4.30 -5.45
C LEU A 82 -9.47 5.30 -6.57
N HIS A 83 -8.57 6.24 -6.85
CA HIS A 83 -8.75 7.25 -7.89
C HIS A 83 -8.73 6.69 -9.32
N VAL A 84 -8.37 5.42 -9.55
CA VAL A 84 -8.54 4.74 -10.84
C VAL A 84 -10.00 4.78 -11.31
N ALA A 85 -10.96 4.83 -10.37
CA ALA A 85 -12.36 5.02 -10.72
C ALA A 85 -12.66 6.37 -11.40
N ILE A 86 -11.72 7.32 -11.39
CA ILE A 86 -11.87 8.67 -11.94
C ILE A 86 -10.78 8.97 -12.99
N LEU A 87 -9.55 8.52 -12.76
CA LEU A 87 -8.37 8.83 -13.59
C LEU A 87 -8.22 7.89 -14.79
N GLY A 88 -7.77 8.46 -15.90
CA GLY A 88 -7.70 7.77 -17.18
C GLY A 88 -6.43 6.98 -17.45
N ARG A 89 -5.27 7.30 -16.86
CA ARG A 89 -4.00 6.54 -17.00
C ARG A 89 -3.20 6.61 -15.71
N MET A 90 -2.52 5.52 -15.38
CA MET A 90 -1.68 5.43 -14.19
C MET A 90 -0.32 6.08 -14.42
N VAL A 91 0.13 6.87 -13.44
CA VAL A 91 1.44 7.56 -13.48
C VAL A 91 2.52 6.84 -12.68
N HIS A 92 2.22 5.64 -12.17
CA HIS A 92 3.12 4.83 -11.37
C HIS A 92 2.74 3.35 -11.49
N SER A 93 3.57 2.48 -10.93
CA SER A 93 3.33 1.03 -10.91
C SER A 93 3.06 0.54 -9.49
N ILE A 94 2.34 -0.57 -9.37
CA ILE A 94 2.14 -1.32 -8.12
C ILE A 94 2.53 -2.77 -8.33
N VAL A 95 3.38 -3.29 -7.45
CA VAL A 95 3.86 -4.68 -7.48
C VAL A 95 3.76 -5.32 -6.10
N THR A 96 3.46 -6.62 -6.06
CA THR A 96 3.42 -7.38 -4.81
C THR A 96 4.84 -7.68 -4.29
N LEU A 97 5.03 -7.50 -2.99
CA LEU A 97 6.28 -7.76 -2.28
C LEU A 97 6.29 -9.12 -1.59
N SER A 98 5.11 -9.67 -1.29
CA SER A 98 4.86 -11.02 -0.80
C SER A 98 3.78 -11.69 -1.67
N PRO A 99 3.47 -12.98 -1.47
CA PRO A 99 2.16 -13.49 -1.87
C PRO A 99 1.06 -12.62 -1.25
N CYS A 100 0.05 -12.26 -2.04
CA CYS A 100 -1.06 -11.41 -1.59
C CYS A 100 -2.41 -12.03 -1.91
N THR A 101 -3.42 -11.63 -1.13
CA THR A 101 -4.83 -11.85 -1.44
C THR A 101 -5.42 -10.51 -1.87
N ILE A 102 -5.93 -10.42 -3.09
CA ILE A 102 -6.42 -9.19 -3.72
C ILE A 102 -7.90 -9.34 -4.08
N VAL A 103 -8.65 -8.25 -4.02
CA VAL A 103 -9.99 -8.14 -4.63
C VAL A 103 -9.90 -7.16 -5.80
N ASP A 104 -10.44 -7.54 -6.95
CA ASP A 104 -10.66 -6.61 -8.07
C ASP A 104 -12.11 -6.11 -8.00
N ILE A 105 -12.28 -4.80 -7.77
CA ILE A 105 -13.57 -4.13 -7.64
C ILE A 105 -13.84 -3.37 -8.94
N PRO A 106 -14.95 -3.66 -9.65
CA PRO A 106 -15.31 -2.91 -10.84
C PRO A 106 -15.42 -1.42 -10.54
N ARG A 107 -14.99 -0.59 -11.50
CA ARG A 107 -15.06 0.86 -11.39
C ARG A 107 -16.48 1.34 -11.05
N GLU A 108 -17.48 0.76 -11.70
CA GLU A 108 -18.90 1.09 -11.53
C GLU A 108 -19.39 0.79 -10.12
N THR A 109 -18.81 -0.23 -9.46
CA THR A 109 -19.11 -0.52 -8.06
C THR A 109 -18.61 0.60 -7.15
N ILE A 110 -17.41 1.12 -7.38
CA ILE A 110 -16.90 2.26 -6.60
C ILE A 110 -17.74 3.51 -6.82
N ILE A 111 -18.11 3.81 -8.08
CA ILE A 111 -18.98 4.96 -8.41
C ILE A 111 -20.32 4.83 -7.69
N ASN A 112 -20.97 3.66 -7.78
CA ASN A 112 -22.23 3.42 -7.09
C ASN A 112 -22.09 3.59 -5.57
N LEU A 113 -21.01 3.08 -4.97
CA LEU A 113 -20.75 3.27 -3.54
C LEU A 113 -20.62 4.76 -3.18
N THR A 114 -19.93 5.55 -4.00
CA THR A 114 -19.74 6.97 -3.73
C THR A 114 -21.00 7.81 -3.94
N ASP A 115 -21.86 7.41 -4.86
CA ASP A 115 -23.09 8.14 -5.20
C ASP A 115 -24.25 7.83 -4.24
N ASN A 116 -24.36 6.57 -3.79
CA ASN A 116 -25.52 6.09 -3.04
C ASN A 116 -25.29 5.93 -1.54
N HIS A 117 -24.03 5.96 -1.06
CA HIS A 117 -23.73 5.72 0.36
C HIS A 117 -22.79 6.79 0.95
N PRO A 118 -23.32 7.97 1.33
CA PRO A 118 -22.51 9.10 1.79
C PRO A 118 -21.55 8.79 2.95
N ALA A 119 -21.91 7.88 3.85
CA ALA A 119 -21.03 7.46 4.95
C ALA A 119 -19.81 6.68 4.43
N ILE A 120 -20.01 5.77 3.47
CA ILE A 120 -18.93 5.05 2.80
C ILE A 120 -18.08 6.03 1.99
N THR A 121 -18.70 6.97 1.27
CA THR A 121 -18.01 8.03 0.52
C THR A 121 -17.06 8.83 1.42
N ARG A 122 -17.53 9.29 2.59
CA ARG A 122 -16.70 10.01 3.56
C ARG A 122 -15.54 9.15 4.07
N ALA A 123 -15.78 7.88 4.38
CA ALA A 123 -14.73 6.97 4.83
C ALA A 123 -13.66 6.75 3.73
N LEU A 124 -14.08 6.62 2.47
CA LEU A 124 -13.19 6.48 1.31
C LEU A 124 -12.37 7.75 1.07
N TRP A 125 -12.98 8.93 1.19
CA TRP A 125 -12.27 10.21 1.13
C TRP A 125 -11.26 10.35 2.27
N TRP A 126 -11.66 10.01 3.50
CA TRP A 126 -10.76 10.00 4.64
C TRP A 126 -9.55 9.10 4.39
N ALA A 127 -9.77 7.87 3.92
CA ALA A 127 -8.68 6.94 3.59
C ALA A 127 -7.75 7.51 2.51
N THR A 128 -8.31 8.15 1.48
CA THR A 128 -7.52 8.81 0.43
C THR A 128 -6.69 9.97 0.99
N LEU A 129 -7.27 10.81 1.85
CA LEU A 129 -6.59 11.95 2.47
C LEU A 129 -5.46 11.50 3.41
N VAL A 130 -5.66 10.42 4.15
CA VAL A 130 -4.62 9.78 4.96
C VAL A 130 -3.47 9.30 4.07
N ASP A 131 -3.76 8.56 2.99
CA ASP A 131 -2.74 8.10 2.05
C ASP A 131 -1.93 9.29 1.45
N GLN A 132 -2.60 10.41 1.16
CA GLN A 132 -1.94 11.63 0.70
C GLN A 132 -1.10 12.32 1.78
N ALA A 133 -1.54 12.29 3.05
CA ALA A 133 -0.77 12.85 4.17
C ALA A 133 0.53 12.06 4.40
N VAL A 134 0.43 10.72 4.37
CA VAL A 134 1.58 9.82 4.40
C VAL A 134 2.53 10.14 3.24
N LEU A 135 2.03 10.24 2.01
CA LEU A 135 2.87 10.56 0.85
C LEU A 135 3.67 11.85 1.02
N ARG A 136 3.10 12.89 1.65
CA ARG A 136 3.82 14.13 1.95
C ARG A 136 4.95 13.92 2.95
N GLU A 137 4.76 13.09 3.97
CA GLU A 137 5.85 12.74 4.90
C GLU A 137 6.96 11.93 4.23
N TRP A 138 6.62 11.04 3.29
CA TRP A 138 7.62 10.35 2.46
C TRP A 138 8.46 11.35 1.63
N ILE A 139 7.83 12.38 1.06
CA ILE A 139 8.55 13.45 0.32
C ILE A 139 9.50 14.21 1.25
N VAL A 140 9.06 14.58 2.45
CA VAL A 140 9.93 15.24 3.47
C VAL A 140 11.10 14.33 3.84
N GLY A 141 10.85 13.03 3.99
CA GLY A 141 11.86 12.02 4.29
C GLY A 141 12.98 11.95 3.23
N LEU A 142 12.63 11.99 1.95
CA LEU A 142 13.58 11.91 0.83
C LEU A 142 14.51 13.12 0.75
N GLY A 143 14.03 14.31 1.10
CA GLY A 143 14.78 15.55 0.89
C GLY A 143 15.68 15.97 2.05
N GLN A 144 15.33 15.65 3.31
CA GLN A 144 15.93 16.31 4.48
C GLN A 144 16.32 15.41 5.66
N ARG A 145 16.01 14.12 5.63
CA ARG A 145 16.28 13.23 6.79
C ARG A 145 17.57 12.40 6.60
N PRO A 146 18.37 12.20 7.66
CA PRO A 146 19.49 11.23 7.65
C PRO A 146 19.01 9.82 7.32
N ALA A 147 19.90 8.99 6.75
CA ALA A 147 19.61 7.64 6.24
C ALA A 147 18.83 6.74 7.22
N GLU A 148 19.15 6.80 8.52
CA GLU A 148 18.47 6.02 9.56
C GLU A 148 17.01 6.45 9.77
N THR A 149 16.76 7.76 9.77
CA THR A 149 15.41 8.32 9.95
C THR A 149 14.52 8.11 8.73
N ARG A 150 15.11 7.88 7.54
CA ARG A 150 14.36 7.54 6.32
C ARG A 150 13.66 6.19 6.42
N ILE A 151 14.19 5.25 7.20
CA ILE A 151 13.59 3.92 7.41
C ILE A 151 12.69 3.91 8.65
N ALA A 152 13.07 4.64 9.71
CA ALA A 152 12.29 4.68 10.95
C ALA A 152 10.85 5.16 10.75
N HIS A 153 10.65 6.20 9.93
CA HIS A 153 9.31 6.76 9.72
C HIS A 153 8.35 5.78 9.00
N PRO A 154 8.72 5.19 7.84
CA PRO A 154 7.93 4.11 7.22
C PRO A 154 7.62 2.93 8.15
N LEU A 155 8.56 2.55 9.03
CA LEU A 155 8.32 1.46 9.97
C LEU A 155 7.28 1.82 11.04
N CYS A 156 7.37 3.02 11.62
CA CYS A 156 6.37 3.52 12.57
C CYS A 156 4.98 3.66 11.91
N GLU A 157 4.95 4.17 10.69
CA GLU A 157 3.75 4.31 9.87
C GLU A 157 3.10 2.94 9.59
N LEU A 158 3.88 1.96 9.14
CA LEU A 158 3.42 0.59 8.89
C LEU A 158 2.89 -0.09 10.16
N THR A 159 3.59 0.06 11.29
CA THR A 159 3.15 -0.49 12.58
C THR A 159 1.76 0.04 12.92
N THR A 160 1.56 1.35 12.80
CA THR A 160 0.28 2.01 13.10
C THR A 160 -0.84 1.51 12.18
N ARG A 161 -0.57 1.45 10.86
CA ARG A 161 -1.55 1.01 9.86
C ARG A 161 -1.92 -0.46 10.04
N LEU A 162 -0.96 -1.34 10.27
CA LEU A 162 -1.18 -2.77 10.48
C LEU A 162 -1.93 -3.03 11.80
N ALA A 163 -1.61 -2.29 12.87
CA ALA A 163 -2.32 -2.40 14.14
C ALA A 163 -3.80 -2.03 14.00
N ALA A 164 -4.11 -0.95 13.25
CA ALA A 164 -5.48 -0.50 13.00
C ALA A 164 -6.37 -1.60 12.37
N VAL A 165 -5.78 -2.44 11.51
CA VAL A 165 -6.48 -3.56 10.87
C VAL A 165 -6.26 -4.92 11.55
N GLY A 166 -5.61 -4.96 12.72
CA GLY A 166 -5.38 -6.17 13.50
C GLY A 166 -4.37 -7.13 12.90
N ARG A 167 -3.33 -6.60 12.28
CA ARG A 167 -2.24 -7.34 11.62
C ARG A 167 -0.89 -7.18 12.32
N VAL A 168 -0.92 -6.74 13.58
CA VAL A 168 0.25 -6.67 14.48
C VAL A 168 0.00 -7.62 15.65
N THR A 169 1.01 -8.42 15.99
CA THR A 169 1.01 -9.31 17.17
C THR A 169 2.18 -8.90 18.04
N ASP A 170 1.95 -8.60 19.32
CA ASP A 170 2.99 -8.16 20.26
C ASP A 170 3.85 -6.98 19.76
N GLY A 171 3.25 -6.04 19.02
CA GLY A 171 3.95 -4.91 18.44
C GLY A 171 4.80 -5.24 17.21
N ALA A 172 4.82 -6.49 16.77
CA ALA A 172 5.61 -6.97 15.64
C ALA A 172 4.75 -7.34 14.42
N PHE A 173 5.37 -7.28 13.25
CA PHE A 173 4.85 -7.78 11.98
C PHE A 173 6.01 -8.21 11.07
N ASP A 174 5.74 -9.17 10.19
CA ASP A 174 6.74 -9.64 9.22
C ASP A 174 6.77 -8.72 8.01
N LEU A 175 7.78 -7.87 7.93
CA LEU A 175 8.05 -7.06 6.75
C LEU A 175 8.82 -7.91 5.72
N PRO A 176 8.30 -8.14 4.50
CA PRO A 176 9.07 -8.82 3.47
C PRO A 176 10.30 -7.98 3.14
N VAL A 177 11.49 -8.59 3.21
CA VAL A 177 12.75 -7.90 2.91
C VAL A 177 12.69 -7.34 1.48
N VAL A 178 12.67 -6.01 1.38
CA VAL A 178 12.68 -5.31 0.11
C VAL A 178 14.11 -4.86 -0.15
N SER A 179 14.82 -5.52 -1.07
CA SER A 179 16.19 -5.14 -1.43
C SER A 179 16.31 -3.67 -1.83
N ALA A 180 15.23 -3.04 -2.34
CA ALA A 180 15.18 -1.63 -2.68
C ALA A 180 15.26 -0.66 -1.47
N LEU A 181 14.69 -1.03 -0.30
CA LEU A 181 14.89 -0.24 0.94
C LEU A 181 16.37 -0.19 1.35
N VAL A 182 17.15 -1.20 0.96
CA VAL A 182 18.59 -1.29 1.26
C VAL A 182 19.44 -0.57 0.21
N VAL A 183 18.99 -0.51 -1.05
CA VAL A 183 19.73 0.17 -2.13
C VAL A 183 19.66 1.69 -2.00
N GLU A 184 18.52 2.26 -1.58
CA GLU A 184 18.37 3.72 -1.37
C GLU A 184 19.26 4.30 -0.24
N ASN A 185 19.89 3.44 0.57
CA ASN A 185 20.90 3.81 1.58
C ASN A 185 22.35 3.78 1.06
N ARG A 186 22.59 3.50 -0.23
CA ARG A 186 23.91 3.61 -0.84
C ARG A 186 24.15 5.02 -1.39
N THR A 187 24.18 6.04 -0.53
CA THR A 187 24.77 7.33 -0.90
C THR A 187 26.28 7.27 -0.69
N SER A 188 27.03 7.31 -1.80
CA SER A 188 28.29 8.06 -2.00
C SER A 188 29.27 8.24 -0.82
N GLU A 189 29.50 7.21 -0.01
CA GLU A 189 30.71 7.09 0.80
C GLU A 189 31.29 5.68 0.61
N GLY A 190 32.61 5.66 0.53
CA GLY A 190 33.40 4.62 -0.09
C GLY A 190 33.21 3.20 0.48
N VAL A 191 33.46 2.26 -0.43
CA VAL A 191 33.98 0.91 -0.21
C VAL A 191 34.37 0.59 1.24
N THR A 192 33.68 -0.38 1.82
CA THR A 192 34.36 -1.44 2.60
C THR A 192 33.74 -2.77 2.22
N GLU A 193 34.40 -3.39 1.25
CA GLU A 193 34.32 -4.81 0.98
C GLU A 193 34.79 -5.55 2.24
N VAL A 194 33.85 -6.11 3.01
CA VAL A 194 34.21 -7.11 4.02
C VAL A 194 34.39 -8.41 3.25
N ALA A 195 35.64 -8.66 2.87
CA ALA A 195 36.11 -9.93 2.38
C ALA A 195 35.63 -11.05 3.33
N THR A 196 34.72 -11.90 2.85
CA THR A 196 34.55 -13.23 3.45
C THR A 196 35.54 -14.14 2.72
N GLY A 197 36.77 -14.15 3.24
CA GLY A 197 37.78 -15.11 2.87
C GLY A 197 37.28 -16.54 3.12
N MET A 198 37.61 -17.40 2.17
CA MET A 198 37.46 -18.84 2.29
C MET A 198 38.33 -19.43 3.41
N ALA A 199 37.96 -20.65 3.80
CA ALA A 199 38.72 -21.70 4.49
C ALA A 199 38.47 -21.86 6.00
N GLY A 200 38.01 -23.07 6.32
CA GLY A 200 37.69 -23.60 7.64
C GLY A 200 36.73 -24.77 7.48
#